data_AF-A0A3C0ZRN4-F1
#
_entry.id   AF-A0A3C0ZRN4-F1
#
_cell.length_a   1.000
_cell.length_b   1.000
_cell.length_c   1.000
_cell.angle_alpha   90.00
_cell.angle_beta   90.00
_cell.angle_gamma   90.00
#
_symmetry.space_group_name_H-M   'P 1'
#
loop_
_entity.id
_entity.type
_entity.pdbx_description
1 polymer ?
#
loop_
_entity_poly.entity_id
_entity_poly.type
_entity_poly.pdbx_seq_one_letter_code
_entity_poly.pdbx_strand_id
1 'polypeptide(L)' 'MSDQRKVTQRLLDGSRDLWDAYLEHPFVQGIADGTLDREKFRFYMIQDYLYLIEYAKVFALGVAKAKDLESMRLFAG' A
#
# COMPACT_ATOMS: atom_id res chain seq x y z
N MET A 1 25.45 -18.42 -5.62
CA MET A 1 24.69 -18.08 -6.84
C MET A 1 23.93 -16.80 -6.54
N SER A 2 24.10 -15.74 -7.34
CA SER A 2 23.40 -14.46 -7.12
C SER A 2 21.91 -14.64 -7.43
N ASP A 3 21.05 -14.26 -6.50
CA ASP A 3 19.59 -14.24 -6.67
C ASP A 3 19.23 -13.21 -7.75
N GLN A 4 18.80 -13.68 -8.92
CA GLN A 4 18.44 -12.85 -10.09
C GLN A 4 17.01 -12.28 -10.04
N ARG A 5 16.26 -12.50 -8.96
CA ARG A 5 14.89 -11.96 -8.84
C ARG A 5 14.90 -10.43 -8.74
N LYS A 6 13.86 -9.79 -9.27
CA LYS A 6 13.60 -8.35 -9.04
C LYS A 6 13.52 -8.08 -7.55
N VAL A 7 14.00 -6.91 -7.11
CA VAL A 7 14.00 -6.53 -5.68
C VAL A 7 12.61 -6.61 -5.07
N THR A 8 11.58 -6.18 -5.80
CA THR A 8 10.17 -6.25 -5.35
C THR A 8 9.72 -7.69 -5.08
N GLN A 9 10.08 -8.63 -5.95
CA GLN A 9 9.75 -10.05 -5.76
C GLN A 9 10.44 -10.63 -4.54
N ARG A 10 11.73 -10.32 -4.35
CA ARG A 10 12.50 -10.81 -3.19
C ARG A 10 11.91 -10.31 -1.87
N LEU A 11 11.45 -9.06 -1.82
CA LEU A 11 10.80 -8.49 -0.64
C LEU A 11 9.42 -9.13 -0.40
N LEU A 12 8.62 -9.30 -1.45
CA LEU A 12 7.32 -9.96 -1.36
C LEU A 12 7.44 -11.41 -0.87
N ASP A 13 8.40 -12.16 -1.41
CA ASP A 13 8.65 -13.54 -1.00
C ASP A 13 9.07 -13.60 0.48
N GLY A 14 9.83 -12.61 0.94
CA GLY A 14 10.23 -12.48 2.35
C GLY A 14 9.09 -12.10 3.31
N SER A 15 7.99 -11.55 2.80
CA SER A 15 6.80 -11.17 3.57
C SER A 15 5.59 -12.05 3.25
N ARG A 16 5.79 -13.22 2.64
CA ARG A 16 4.71 -14.00 2.03
C ARG A 16 3.61 -14.37 3.01
N ASP A 17 3.97 -14.87 4.19
CA ASP A 17 2.99 -15.27 5.22
C ASP A 17 2.11 -14.10 5.67
N LEU A 18 2.71 -12.91 5.85
CA LEU A 18 1.97 -11.70 6.21
C LEU A 18 1.07 -11.23 5.07
N TRP A 19 1.57 -11.32 3.83
CA TRP A 19 0.82 -10.94 2.64
C TRP A 19 -0.42 -11.83 2.46
N ASP A 20 -0.26 -13.14 2.60
CA ASP A 20 -1.37 -14.08 2.47
C ASP A 20 -2.40 -13.88 3.60
N ALA A 21 -1.94 -13.67 4.84
CA ALA A 21 -2.83 -13.32 5.96
C ALA A 21 -3.56 -11.98 5.79
N TYR A 22 -2.92 -10.99 5.15
CA TYR A 22 -3.55 -9.71 4.84
C TYR A 22 -4.73 -9.87 3.88
N LEU A 23 -4.58 -10.72 2.85
CA LEU A 23 -5.65 -10.98 1.88
C LEU A 23 -6.85 -11.70 2.50
N GLU A 24 -6.61 -12.56 3.51
CA GLU A 24 -7.65 -13.27 4.24
C GLU A 24 -8.25 -12.48 5.40
N HIS A 25 -7.80 -11.24 5.64
CA HIS A 25 -8.26 -10.45 6.77
C HIS A 25 -9.79 -10.23 6.72
N PRO A 26 -10.53 -10.42 7.84
CA PRO A 26 -11.99 -10.35 7.84
C PRO A 26 -12.57 -9.03 7.32
N PHE A 27 -11.83 -7.93 7.44
CA PHE A 27 -12.22 -6.65 6.86
C PHE A 27 -12.25 -6.68 5.32
N VAL A 28 -11.20 -7.25 4.70
CA VAL A 28 -11.09 -7.35 3.24
C VAL A 28 -12.14 -8.31 2.70
N GLN A 29 -12.29 -9.47 3.33
CA GLN A 29 -13.30 -10.46 2.97
C GLN A 29 -14.72 -9.87 3.11
N GLY A 30 -14.99 -9.17 4.21
CA GLY A 30 -16.28 -8.50 4.46
C GLY A 30 -16.63 -7.41 3.44
N ILE A 31 -15.63 -6.75 2.84
CA ILE A 31 -15.87 -5.80 1.73
C ILE A 31 -16.22 -6.58 0.47
N ALA A 32 -15.46 -7.65 0.16
CA ALA A 32 -15.63 -8.42 -1.06
C ALA A 32 -16.99 -9.13 -1.13
N ASP A 33 -17.49 -9.66 -0.02
CA ASP A 33 -18.78 -10.35 0.05
C ASP A 33 -19.96 -9.44 0.48
N GLY A 34 -19.68 -8.18 0.83
CA GLY A 34 -20.69 -7.20 1.25
C GLY A 34 -21.23 -7.40 2.67
N THR A 35 -20.57 -8.20 3.50
CA THR A 35 -21.00 -8.49 4.88
C THR A 35 -20.38 -7.57 5.94
N LEU A 36 -19.45 -6.69 5.56
CA LEU A 36 -18.79 -5.79 6.50
C LEU A 36 -19.78 -4.83 7.18
N ASP A 37 -19.69 -4.78 8.51
CA ASP A 37 -20.43 -3.80 9.32
C ASP A 37 -20.14 -2.36 8.86
N ARG A 38 -21.19 -1.59 8.61
CA ARG A 38 -21.13 -0.20 8.15
C ARG A 38 -20.34 0.70 9.09
N GLU A 39 -20.36 0.45 10.40
CA GLU A 39 -19.61 1.26 11.37
C GLU A 39 -18.11 0.93 11.34
N LYS A 40 -17.73 -0.33 11.08
CA LYS A 40 -16.31 -0.67 10.82
C LYS A 40 -15.81 -0.01 9.54
N PHE A 41 -16.63 -0.01 8.49
CA PHE A 41 -16.32 0.68 7.24
C PHE A 41 -16.16 2.18 7.46
N ARG A 42 -17.10 2.83 8.16
CA ARG A 42 -17.03 4.25 8.51
C ARG A 42 -15.75 4.57 9.28
N PHE A 43 -15.43 3.77 10.30
CA PHE A 43 -14.23 3.95 11.10
C PHE A 43 -12.97 3.88 10.21
N TYR A 44 -12.88 2.88 9.33
CA TYR A 44 -11.78 2.76 8.38
C TYR A 44 -11.68 3.99 7.49
N MET A 45 -12.77 4.48 6.91
CA MET A 45 -12.76 5.66 6.03
C MET A 45 -12.21 6.93 6.72
N ILE A 46 -12.50 7.11 8.01
CA ILE A 46 -11.95 8.23 8.79
C ILE A 46 -10.44 8.10 8.93
N GLN A 47 -9.94 6.89 9.21
CA GLN A 47 -8.49 6.65 9.32
C GLN A 47 -7.79 6.73 7.97
N ASP A 48 -8.41 6.21 6.91
CA ASP A 48 -7.90 6.26 5.54
C ASP A 48 -7.73 7.71 5.06
N TYR A 49 -8.66 8.60 5.41
CA TYR A 49 -8.50 10.04 5.14
C TYR A 49 -7.25 10.64 5.80
N LEU A 50 -7.01 10.35 7.08
CA LEU A 50 -5.81 10.84 7.78
C LEU A 50 -4.53 10.23 7.19
N TYR A 51 -4.57 8.95 6.83
CA TYR A 51 -3.48 8.27 6.14
C TYR A 51 -3.15 8.95 4.81
N LEU A 52 -4.16 9.33 4.01
CA LEU A 52 -3.97 9.97 2.71
C LEU A 52 -3.26 11.33 2.80
N ILE A 53 -3.49 12.08 3.87
CA ILE A 53 -2.76 13.34 4.12
C ILE A 53 -1.26 13.09 4.24
N GLU A 54 -0.86 12.08 5.01
CA GLU A 54 0.56 11.72 5.16
C GLU A 54 1.10 11.05 3.90
N TYR A 55 0.29 10.23 3.23
CA TYR A 55 0.64 9.60 1.96
C TYR A 55 1.00 10.63 0.88
N ALA A 56 0.25 11.74 0.79
CA ALA A 56 0.56 12.84 -0.13
C ALA A 56 1.94 13.48 0.17
N LYS A 57 2.30 13.62 1.45
CA LYS A 57 3.63 14.15 1.84
C LYS A 57 4.75 13.18 1.45
N VAL A 58 4.52 11.87 1.55
CA VAL A 58 5.48 10.85 1.10
C VAL A 58 5.73 10.96 -0.40
N PHE A 59 4.68 11.21 -1.20
CA PHE A 59 4.83 11.45 -2.66
C PHE A 59 5.62 12.73 -2.94
N ALA A 60 5.31 13.83 -2.23
CA ALA A 60 6.09 15.06 -2.33
C ALA A 60 7.58 14.85 -1.98
N LEU A 61 7.87 14.03 -0.96
CA LEU A 61 9.24 13.64 -0.64
C LEU A 61 9.89 12.81 -1.77
N GLY A 62 9.11 11.93 -2.42
CA GLY A 62 9.52 11.19 -3.61
C GLY A 62 9.96 12.12 -4.74
N VAL A 63 9.17 13.16 -5.05
CA VAL A 63 9.53 14.21 -6.02
C VAL A 63 10.85 14.88 -5.64
N ALA A 64 10.99 15.30 -4.38
CA ALA A 64 12.19 16.00 -3.89
C ALA A 64 13.47 15.13 -3.89
N LYS A 65 13.33 13.79 -3.89
CA LYS A 65 14.44 12.84 -3.82
C LYS A 65 14.70 12.09 -5.14
N ALA A 66 13.88 12.31 -6.15
CA ALA A 66 14.04 11.70 -7.46
C ALA A 66 15.39 12.06 -8.09
N LYS A 67 16.02 11.09 -8.75
CA LYS A 67 17.35 11.26 -9.39
C LYS A 67 17.24 11.65 -10.87
N ASP A 68 16.06 11.52 -11.45
CA ASP A 68 15.77 11.79 -12.85
C ASP A 68 14.34 12.34 -13.02
N LEU A 69 14.10 12.99 -14.16
CA LEU A 69 12.83 13.64 -14.46
C LEU A 69 11.68 12.65 -14.64
N GLU A 70 11.96 11.42 -15.07
CA GLU A 70 10.94 10.38 -15.24
C GLU A 70 10.36 9.98 -13.88
N SER A 71 11.23 9.65 -12.92
CA SER A 71 10.86 9.33 -11.55
C SER A 71 10.21 10.51 -10.83
N MET A 72 10.68 11.73 -11.08
CA MET A 72 10.07 12.94 -10.53
C MET A 72 8.61 13.09 -10.98
N ARG A 73 8.33 12.87 -12.28
CA ARG A 73 6.97 12.91 -12.83
C ARG A 73 6.08 11.81 -12.26
N LEU A 74 6.62 10.60 -12.09
CA LEU A 74 5.87 9.50 -11.49
C LEU A 74 5.36 9.84 -10.08
N PHE A 75 6.16 10.52 -9.25
CA PHE A 75 5.75 10.93 -7.90
C PHE A 75 4.90 12.20 -7.87
N ALA A 76 4.87 13.00 -8.94
CA ALA A 76 4.15 14.27 -8.98
C ALA A 76 2.63 14.11 -9.22
N GLY A 77 2.18 12.93 -9.66
CA GLY A 77 0.79 12.65 -10.04
C GLY A 77 0.54 12.81 -11.53
#